data_AF-A0A2V5TQZ4-F1
#
_entry.id   AF-A0A2V5TQZ4-F1
#
_cell.length_a   1.000
_cell.length_b   1.000
_cell.length_c   1.000
_cell.angle_alpha   90.00
_cell.angle_beta   90.00
_cell.angle_gamma   90.00
#
_symmetry.space_group_name_H-M   'P 1'
#
loop_
_entity.id
_entity.type
_entity.pdbx_description
1 polymer ?
#
loop_
_entity_poly.entity_id
_entity_poly.type
_entity_poly.pdbx_seq_one_letter_code
_entity_poly.pdbx_strand_id
1 'polypeptide(L)'
;PKAGWGVPAAWLTLCIVWSSTWLAIKIGLRDLPPISFVAIRFLIAITALVAVSIGRTRLLPLCRGEYVVLAITGILMFAVNYTLLFWAELHVSSGLAAVLQAT
;
A
#
# COMPACT_ATOMS: atom_id res chain seq x y z
N PRO A 1 -21.77 11.77 25.01
CA PRO A 1 -20.95 10.86 24.18
C PRO A 1 -19.49 10.87 24.64
N LYS A 2 -19.13 9.98 25.58
CA LYS A 2 -17.73 9.84 26.04
C LYS A 2 -16.97 9.13 24.92
N ALA A 3 -16.23 9.87 24.10
CA ALA A 3 -15.29 9.29 23.16
C ALA A 3 -14.29 8.46 23.98
N GLY A 4 -14.47 7.14 24.00
CA GLY A 4 -13.59 6.24 24.74
C GLY A 4 -12.17 6.37 24.20
N TRP A 5 -11.19 6.21 25.09
CA TRP A 5 -9.75 6.26 24.79
C TRP A 5 -9.30 5.37 23.60
N GLY A 6 -10.16 4.47 23.12
CA GLY A 6 -9.92 3.67 21.92
C GLY A 6 -9.75 4.49 20.63
N VAL A 7 -10.44 5.62 20.46
CA VAL A 7 -10.30 6.46 19.25
C VAL A 7 -8.89 7.08 19.13
N PRO A 8 -8.36 7.79 20.15
CA PRO A 8 -7.01 8.33 20.08
C PRO A 8 -5.93 7.23 20.05
N ALA A 9 -6.14 6.10 20.72
CA ALA A 9 -5.20 4.97 20.67
C ALA A 9 -5.12 4.34 19.25
N ALA A 10 -6.26 4.15 18.59
CA ALA A 10 -6.30 3.68 17.21
C ALA A 10 -5.64 4.67 16.25
N TRP A 11 -5.90 5.98 16.44
CA TRP A 11 -5.27 7.04 15.65
C TRP A 11 -3.74 7.05 15.81
N LEU A 12 -3.22 6.99 17.04
CA LEU A 12 -1.78 6.93 17.31
C LEU A 12 -1.14 5.69 16.69
N THR A 13 -1.81 4.53 16.81
CA THR A 13 -1.30 3.29 16.23
C THR A 13 -1.22 3.39 14.72
N LEU A 14 -2.25 3.93 14.06
CA LEU A 14 -2.25 4.18 12.63
C LEU A 14 -1.13 5.14 12.23
N CYS A 15 -0.93 6.24 12.95
CA CYS A 15 0.16 7.17 12.69
C CYS A 15 1.52 6.48 12.77
N ILE A 16 1.78 5.69 13.83
CA ILE A 16 3.06 5.00 14.01
C ILE A 16 3.27 3.96 12.89
N VAL A 17 2.27 3.14 12.62
CA VAL A 17 2.35 2.09 11.58
C VAL A 17 2.58 2.72 10.21
N TRP A 18 1.82 3.77 9.86
CA TRP A 18 1.95 4.44 8.57
C TRP A 18 3.30 5.16 8.44
N SER A 19 3.72 5.93 9.45
CA SER A 19 5.01 6.62 9.45
C SER A 19 6.21 5.66 9.39
N SER A 20 6.15 4.54 10.11
CA SER A 20 7.22 3.52 10.09
C SER A 20 7.37 2.82 8.74
N THR A 21 6.29 2.74 7.95
CA THR A 21 6.31 2.12 6.62
C THR A 21 7.27 2.87 5.68
N TRP A 22 7.23 4.20 5.68
CA TRP A 22 8.15 5.05 4.91
C TRP A 22 9.62 4.82 5.28
N LEU A 23 9.89 4.76 6.58
CA LEU A 23 11.23 4.50 7.06
C LEU A 23 11.71 3.10 6.64
N ALA A 24 10.84 2.08 6.77
CA ALA A 24 11.14 0.71 6.39
C ALA A 24 11.39 0.55 4.89
N ILE A 25 10.63 1.25 4.03
CA ILE A 25 10.84 1.24 2.57
C ILE A 25 12.21 1.80 2.24
N LYS A 26 12.57 2.96 2.80
CA LYS A 26 13.87 3.57 2.57
C LYS A 26 15.05 2.71 3.05
N ILE A 27 14.87 1.97 4.15
CA ILE A 27 15.86 1.00 4.63
C ILE A 27 15.94 -0.19 3.68
N GLY A 28 14.81 -0.78 3.27
CA GLY A 28 14.78 -1.93 2.35
C GLY A 28 15.34 -1.63 0.95
N LEU A 29 15.21 -0.38 0.49
CA LEU A 29 15.81 0.12 -0.76
C LEU A 29 17.35 0.16 -0.73
N ARG A 30 17.99 0.02 0.44
CA ARG A 30 19.46 -0.12 0.52
C ARG A 30 19.94 -1.48 0.05
N ASP A 31 19.14 -2.52 0.26
CA ASP A 31 19.52 -3.91 0.00
C ASP A 31 18.91 -4.46 -1.30
N LEU A 32 17.74 -3.94 -1.73
CA LEU A 32 17.04 -4.40 -2.94
C LEU A 32 16.73 -3.25 -3.93
N PRO A 33 16.85 -3.49 -5.24
CA PRO A 33 16.41 -2.53 -6.24
C PRO A 33 14.89 -2.25 -6.13
N PRO A 34 14.44 -1.00 -6.30
CA PRO A 34 13.07 -0.53 -5.99
C PRO A 34 11.96 -1.38 -6.60
N ILE A 35 12.16 -1.75 -7.87
CA ILE A 35 11.18 -2.47 -8.68
C ILE A 35 10.98 -3.89 -8.15
N SER A 36 12.06 -4.54 -7.69
CA SER A 36 11.97 -5.89 -7.11
C SER A 36 11.24 -5.87 -5.76
N PHE A 37 11.50 -4.85 -4.94
CA PHE A 37 10.84 -4.70 -3.64
C PHE A 37 9.33 -4.44 -3.78
N VAL A 38 8.94 -3.56 -4.72
CA VAL A 38 7.54 -3.36 -5.14
C VAL A 38 6.92 -4.67 -5.63
N ALA A 39 7.59 -5.36 -6.57
CA ALA A 39 7.06 -6.56 -7.18
C ALA A 39 6.77 -7.64 -6.13
N ILE A 40 7.70 -7.90 -5.21
CA ILE A 40 7.52 -8.88 -4.12
C ILE A 40 6.35 -8.47 -3.21
N ARG A 41 6.27 -7.20 -2.81
CA ARG A 41 5.18 -6.71 -1.95
C ARG A 41 3.82 -6.89 -2.61
N PHE A 42 3.69 -6.57 -3.90
CA PHE A 42 2.45 -6.76 -4.64
C PHE A 42 2.13 -8.23 -4.89
N LEU A 43 3.13 -9.06 -5.12
CA LEU A 43 2.93 -10.50 -5.27
C LEU A 43 2.34 -11.09 -3.99
N ILE A 44 2.90 -10.74 -2.82
CA ILE A 44 2.37 -11.14 -1.51
C ILE A 44 0.94 -10.63 -1.32
N ALA A 45 0.66 -9.37 -1.65
CA ALA A 45 -0.67 -8.79 -1.51
C ALA A 45 -1.71 -9.51 -2.39
N ILE A 46 -1.37 -9.79 -3.65
CA ILE A 46 -2.23 -10.53 -4.58
C ILE A 46 -2.47 -11.95 -4.05
N THR A 47 -1.42 -12.67 -3.64
CA THR A 47 -1.55 -14.03 -3.11
C THR A 47 -2.42 -14.06 -1.86
N ALA A 48 -2.22 -13.13 -0.92
CA ALA A 48 -3.03 -13.04 0.29
C ALA A 48 -4.49 -12.70 0.00
N LEU A 49 -4.74 -11.73 -0.89
CA LEU A 49 -6.11 -11.36 -1.30
C LEU A 49 -6.82 -12.50 -2.02
N VAL A 50 -6.12 -13.21 -2.92
CA VAL A 50 -6.66 -14.40 -3.58
C VAL A 50 -6.96 -15.47 -2.54
N ALA A 51 -6.03 -15.76 -1.62
CA ALA A 51 -6.22 -16.76 -0.57
C ALA A 51 -7.43 -16.46 0.34
N VAL A 52 -7.64 -15.20 0.72
CA VAL A 52 -8.80 -14.75 1.53
C VAL A 52 -10.10 -14.76 0.72
N SER A 53 -10.02 -14.57 -0.60
CA SER A 53 -11.15 -14.61 -1.51
C SER A 53 -11.63 -16.05 -1.80
N ILE A 54 -10.76 -17.05 -1.64
CA ILE A 54 -11.15 -18.47 -1.76
C ILE A 54 -12.25 -18.77 -0.74
N GLY A 55 -13.45 -19.12 -1.23
CA GLY A 55 -14.63 -19.41 -0.42
C GLY A 55 -15.60 -18.24 -0.23
N ARG A 56 -15.28 -17.03 -0.71
CA ARG A 56 -16.18 -15.86 -0.69
C ARG A 56 -16.64 -15.47 -2.10
N THR A 57 -17.51 -16.29 -2.69
CA THR A 57 -18.04 -16.10 -4.06
C THR A 57 -18.84 -14.81 -4.28
N ARG A 58 -19.29 -14.13 -3.23
CA ARG A 58 -20.01 -12.84 -3.31
C ARG A 58 -19.12 -11.60 -3.49
N LEU A 59 -17.80 -11.73 -3.40
CA LEU A 59 -16.85 -10.62 -3.51
C LEU A 59 -16.21 -10.51 -4.89
N LEU A 60 -16.46 -11.48 -5.78
CA LEU A 60 -15.91 -11.48 -7.13
C LEU A 60 -16.82 -10.65 -8.04
N PRO A 61 -16.25 -9.74 -8.86
CA PRO A 61 -17.03 -8.97 -9.82
C PRO A 61 -17.85 -9.89 -10.72
N LEU A 62 -19.11 -9.55 -10.95
CA LEU A 62 -20.03 -10.38 -11.73
C LEU A 62 -19.90 -10.11 -13.23
N CYS A 63 -19.41 -8.93 -13.61
CA CYS A 63 -19.27 -8.50 -15.00
C CYS A 63 -17.80 -8.39 -15.42
N ARG A 64 -17.45 -8.85 -16.64
CA ARG A 64 -16.08 -8.73 -17.21
C ARG A 64 -15.56 -7.29 -17.23
N GLY A 65 -16.45 -6.29 -17.38
CA GLY A 65 -16.10 -4.87 -17.34
C GLY A 65 -15.62 -4.40 -15.96
N GLU A 66 -16.15 -4.97 -14.87
CA GLU A 66 -15.76 -4.60 -13.50
C GLU A 66 -14.33 -5.08 -13.19
N TYR A 67 -13.91 -6.22 -13.74
CA TYR A 67 -12.52 -6.68 -13.64
C TYR A 67 -11.55 -5.70 -14.31
N VAL A 68 -11.91 -5.13 -15.45
CA VAL A 68 -11.07 -4.15 -16.15
C VAL A 68 -10.96 -2.87 -15.33
N VAL A 69 -12.06 -2.36 -14.80
CA VAL A 69 -12.04 -1.18 -13.92
C VAL A 69 -11.21 -1.46 -12.68
N LEU A 70 -11.41 -2.60 -12.02
CA LEU A 70 -10.67 -2.99 -10.82
C LEU A 70 -9.16 -3.16 -11.11
N ALA A 71 -8.81 -3.74 -12.26
CA ALA A 71 -7.44 -3.89 -12.71
C ALA A 71 -6.79 -2.52 -13.00
N ILE A 72 -7.48 -1.63 -13.72
CA ILE A 72 -6.98 -0.29 -14.03
C ILE A 72 -6.79 0.51 -12.73
N THR A 73 -7.80 0.56 -11.87
CA THR A 73 -7.71 1.26 -10.58
C THR A 73 -6.60 0.66 -9.72
N GLY A 74 -6.48 -0.67 -9.67
CA GLY A 74 -5.41 -1.36 -8.95
C GLY A 74 -4.02 -0.99 -9.47
N ILE A 75 -3.83 -1.01 -10.78
CA ILE A 75 -2.55 -0.68 -11.42
C ILE A 75 -2.21 0.80 -11.20
N LEU A 76 -3.16 1.71 -11.43
CA LEU A 76 -2.90 3.15 -11.31
C LEU A 76 -2.70 3.59 -9.86
N MET A 77 -3.59 3.18 -8.95
CA MET A 77 -3.52 3.59 -7.55
C MET A 77 -2.40 2.91 -6.78
N PHE A 78 -2.04 1.68 -7.14
CA PHE A 78 -1.05 0.94 -6.39
C PHE A 78 0.25 0.71 -7.17
N ALA A 79 0.23 0.00 -8.29
CA ALA A 79 1.46 -0.37 -8.97
C ALA A 79 2.24 0.86 -9.47
N VAL A 80 1.60 1.76 -10.20
CA VAL A 80 2.23 2.97 -10.75
C VAL A 80 2.61 3.93 -9.61
N ASN A 81 1.67 4.22 -8.72
CA ASN A 81 1.90 5.15 -7.61
C ASN A 81 3.07 4.72 -6.72
N TYR A 82 3.07 3.48 -6.21
CA TYR A 82 4.13 3.01 -5.31
C TYR A 82 5.46 2.77 -6.03
N THR A 83 5.46 2.41 -7.32
CA THR A 83 6.70 2.31 -8.10
C THR A 83 7.37 3.68 -8.24
N LEU A 84 6.60 4.71 -8.62
CA LEU A 84 7.11 6.08 -8.70
C LEU A 84 7.59 6.58 -7.34
N LEU A 85 6.85 6.26 -6.29
CA LEU A 85 7.18 6.63 -4.91
C LEU A 85 8.52 6.03 -4.47
N PHE A 86 8.72 4.73 -4.67
CA PHE A 86 9.96 4.05 -4.25
C PHE A 86 11.14 4.52 -5.11
N TRP A 87 10.89 4.87 -6.37
CA TRP A 87 11.90 5.48 -7.23
C TRP A 87 12.25 6.91 -6.79
N ALA A 88 11.26 7.69 -6.34
CA ALA A 88 11.49 9.00 -5.76
C ALA A 88 12.26 8.91 -4.43
N GLU A 89 12.03 7.88 -3.60
CA GLU A 89 12.75 7.64 -2.35
C GLU A 89 14.24 7.36 -2.52
N LEU A 90 14.69 6.96 -3.73
CA LEU A 90 16.12 6.91 -4.06
C LEU A 90 16.75 8.31 -4.13
N HIS A 91 15.98 9.32 -4.51
CA HIS A 91 16.45 10.69 -4.75
C HIS A 91 16.07 11.65 -3.61
N VAL A 92 15.10 11.26 -2.77
CA VAL A 92 14.43 12.14 -1.81
C VAL A 92 14.43 11.55 -0.39
N SER A 93 14.32 12.39 0.64
CA SER A 93 14.17 11.92 2.02
C SER A 93 12.80 11.28 2.27
N SER A 94 12.72 10.28 3.17
CA SER A 94 11.46 9.63 3.51
C SER A 94 10.44 10.61 4.10
N GLY A 95 10.91 11.66 4.80
CA GLY A 95 10.06 12.73 5.30
C GLY A 95 9.40 13.55 4.18
N LEU A 96 10.16 13.93 3.14
CA LEU A 96 9.59 14.68 2.02
C LEU A 96 8.67 13.79 1.17
N ALA A 97 9.00 12.52 0.98
CA ALA A 97 8.13 11.55 0.31
C ALA A 97 6.78 11.39 1.03
N ALA A 98 6.79 11.28 2.37
CA ALA A 98 5.58 11.17 3.17
C ALA A 98 4.67 12.41 3.07
N VAL A 99 5.25 13.62 3.05
CA VAL A 99 4.48 14.87 2.89
C VAL A 99 3.88 14.97 1.50
N LEU A 100 4.63 14.62 0.45
CA LEU A 100 4.14 14.66 -0.92
C LEU A 100 3.01 13.64 -1.18
N GLN A 101 3.03 12.48 -0.52
CA GLN A 101 1.92 11.52 -0.61
C GLN A 101 0.70 11.95 0.23
N ALA A 102 0.86 12.84 1.20
CA ALA A 102 -0.25 13.29 2.05
C ALA A 102 -1.16 14.33 1.36
N THR A 103 -0.68 14.98 0.30
CA THR A 103 -1.42 15.89 -0.58
C THR A 103 -2.13 15.15 -1.71
#